data_AF-A0A1D6IAM0-F1
#
_entry.id   AF-A0A1D6IAM0-F1
#
_cell.length_a   1.000
_cell.length_b   1.000
_cell.length_c   1.000
_cell.angle_alpha   90.00
_cell.angle_beta   90.00
_cell.angle_gamma   90.00
#
_symmetry.space_group_name_H-M   'P 1'
#
loop_
_entity.id
_entity.type
_entity.pdbx_description
1 polymer ?
#
loop_
_entity_poly.entity_id
_entity_poly.type
_entity_poly.pdbx_seq_one_letter_code
_entity_poly.pdbx_strand_id
1 'polypeptide(L)'
;MGVYLSTPKTDKLSADGENSRVRFGLSSMQGWRTTMEDAHAALPDLDECTSFFGVYDGHGGKAVSKFCARHLHKQVLINDANSSGDLPTSLHKAFLRMDEMMKGQRGWRELTELGDKGNKISGMIDDIIWPPKGGDSDKIREDWDTEEVKHLFCYPS
;
A
#
# COMPACT_ATOMS: atom_id res chain seq x y z
N MET A 1 0.24 30.88 1.45
CA MET A 1 1.45 30.11 1.10
C MET A 1 1.03 29.05 0.09
N GLY A 2 1.67 28.95 -1.07
CA GLY A 2 1.35 27.93 -2.08
C GLY A 2 1.89 26.54 -1.73
N VAL A 3 1.77 25.59 -2.66
CA VAL A 3 2.24 24.19 -2.52
C VAL A 3 3.76 24.02 -2.55
N TYR A 4 4.51 25.13 -2.58
CA TYR A 4 5.97 25.15 -2.72
C TYR A 4 6.65 25.72 -1.47
N LEU A 5 7.78 25.13 -1.12
CA LEU A 5 8.70 25.60 -0.10
C LEU A 5 9.54 26.79 -0.62
N SER A 6 10.10 27.57 0.29
CA SER A 6 11.04 28.65 -0.06
C SER A 6 12.38 28.14 -0.57
N THR A 7 12.77 26.93 -0.18
CA THR A 7 13.97 26.21 -0.64
C THR A 7 13.63 24.73 -0.81
N PRO A 8 14.26 24.02 -1.76
CA PRO A 8 13.99 22.61 -1.96
C PRO A 8 14.62 21.79 -0.83
N LYS A 9 13.90 20.76 -0.37
CA LYS A 9 14.51 19.70 0.43
C LYS A 9 15.31 18.78 -0.49
N THR A 10 16.62 18.79 -0.33
CA THR A 10 17.57 18.05 -1.18
C THR A 10 18.06 16.76 -0.55
N ASP A 11 17.59 16.43 0.67
CA ASP A 11 17.88 15.16 1.33
C ASP A 11 17.38 14.00 0.45
N LYS A 12 18.27 13.03 0.23
CA LYS A 12 17.99 11.84 -0.57
C LYS A 12 17.79 10.65 0.34
N LEU A 13 16.70 9.92 0.11
CA LEU A 13 16.52 8.59 0.67
C LEU A 13 16.91 7.59 -0.42
N SER A 14 18.13 7.06 -0.31
CA SER A 14 18.67 6.11 -1.27
C SER A 14 18.73 4.71 -0.65
N ALA A 15 18.48 3.70 -1.47
CA ALA A 15 18.64 2.30 -1.12
C ALA A 15 19.10 1.52 -2.35
N ASP A 16 19.79 0.44 -2.12
CA ASP A 16 20.25 -0.48 -3.16
C ASP A 16 20.21 -1.91 -2.61
N GLY A 17 20.33 -2.87 -3.52
CA GLY A 17 20.35 -4.27 -3.15
C GLY A 17 20.48 -5.17 -4.37
N GLU A 18 20.60 -6.46 -4.11
CA GLU A 18 20.80 -7.46 -5.15
C GLU A 18 20.29 -8.83 -4.70
N ASN A 19 20.06 -9.70 -5.68
CA ASN A 19 19.93 -11.15 -5.50
C ASN A 19 20.75 -11.86 -6.59
N SER A 20 20.59 -13.17 -6.72
CA SER A 20 21.30 -13.96 -7.74
C SER A 20 20.95 -13.60 -9.20
N ARG A 21 19.86 -12.86 -9.42
CA ARG A 21 19.32 -12.53 -10.75
C ARG A 21 19.48 -11.06 -11.12
N VAL A 22 19.28 -10.14 -10.17
CA VAL A 22 19.18 -8.69 -10.43
C VAL A 22 19.92 -7.88 -9.36
N ARG A 23 20.36 -6.69 -9.76
CA ARG A 23 20.83 -5.61 -8.88
C ARG A 23 19.95 -4.39 -9.07
N PHE A 24 19.65 -3.67 -8.01
CA PHE A 24 18.85 -2.45 -8.09
C PHE A 24 19.45 -1.33 -7.24
N GLY A 25 19.10 -0.11 -7.61
CA GLY A 25 19.33 1.10 -6.82
C GLY A 25 18.13 2.03 -6.99
N LEU A 26 17.76 2.73 -5.92
CA LEU A 26 16.69 3.71 -5.91
C LEU A 26 17.08 4.92 -5.08
N SER A 27 16.51 6.07 -5.42
CA SER A 27 16.62 7.28 -4.62
C SER A 27 15.34 8.09 -4.75
N SER A 28 14.88 8.66 -3.63
CA SER A 28 13.76 9.60 -3.61
C SER A 28 14.15 10.91 -2.93
N MET A 29 13.50 12.01 -3.32
CA MET A 29 13.80 13.37 -2.83
C MET A 29 12.54 14.23 -2.95
N GLN A 30 12.17 14.96 -1.88
CA GLN A 30 10.96 15.78 -1.84
C GLN A 30 11.02 17.02 -2.75
N GLY A 31 12.20 17.64 -2.86
CA GLY A 31 12.39 18.84 -3.67
C GLY A 31 11.56 20.02 -3.14
N TRP A 32 10.88 20.72 -4.03
CA TRP A 32 10.17 21.97 -3.73
C TRP A 32 8.78 21.79 -3.11
N ARG A 33 8.21 20.58 -3.14
CA ARG A 33 6.87 20.33 -2.61
C ARG A 33 6.85 20.44 -1.09
N THR A 34 5.71 20.82 -0.51
CA THR A 34 5.53 20.85 0.95
C THR A 34 5.53 19.45 1.57
N THR A 35 4.99 18.47 0.86
CA THR A 35 4.87 17.06 1.26
C THR A 35 5.61 16.15 0.27
N MET A 36 6.16 15.04 0.77
CA MET A 36 6.63 13.93 -0.07
C MET A 36 5.51 12.91 -0.20
N GLU A 37 4.89 12.85 -1.37
CA GLU A 37 3.72 12.00 -1.65
C GLU A 37 4.08 10.71 -2.38
N ASP A 38 5.27 10.63 -2.98
CA ASP A 38 5.71 9.43 -3.65
C ASP A 38 6.00 8.28 -2.67
N ALA A 39 5.83 7.07 -3.16
CA ALA A 39 6.25 5.84 -2.51
C ALA A 39 6.90 4.89 -3.54
N HIS A 40 7.58 3.86 -3.05
CA HIS A 40 8.16 2.83 -3.91
C HIS A 40 8.12 1.47 -3.22
N ALA A 41 8.20 0.41 -4.03
CA ALA A 41 8.43 -0.96 -3.58
C ALA A 41 9.60 -1.53 -4.38
N ALA A 42 10.57 -2.14 -3.71
CA ALA A 42 11.70 -2.82 -4.32
C ALA A 42 11.88 -4.18 -3.63
N LEU A 43 11.47 -5.23 -4.33
CA LEU A 43 11.40 -6.60 -3.84
C LEU A 43 12.10 -7.52 -4.84
N PRO A 44 13.43 -7.71 -4.72
CA PRO A 44 14.17 -8.63 -5.58
C PRO A 44 13.64 -10.06 -5.51
N ASP A 45 13.18 -10.48 -4.33
CA ASP A 45 12.63 -11.80 -4.07
C ASP A 45 11.14 -11.66 -3.70
N LEU A 46 10.29 -11.50 -4.73
CA LEU A 46 8.83 -11.54 -4.53
C LEU A 46 8.36 -12.99 -4.38
N ASP A 47 8.88 -13.88 -5.23
CA ASP A 47 8.72 -15.34 -5.17
C ASP A 47 10.02 -16.03 -5.64
N GLU A 48 9.95 -17.35 -5.87
CA GLU A 48 11.11 -18.15 -6.31
C GLU A 48 11.80 -17.64 -7.58
N CYS A 49 11.07 -16.99 -8.50
CA CYS A 49 11.53 -16.62 -9.85
C CYS A 49 11.27 -15.15 -10.23
N THR A 50 10.53 -14.39 -9.42
CA THR A 50 10.01 -13.06 -9.75
C THR A 50 10.60 -11.98 -8.85
N SER A 51 10.94 -10.85 -9.46
CA SER A 51 11.32 -9.62 -8.77
C SER A 51 10.28 -8.53 -9.07
N PHE A 52 9.93 -7.73 -8.08
CA PHE A 52 8.94 -6.65 -8.21
C PHE A 52 9.54 -5.29 -7.85
N PHE A 53 9.36 -4.32 -8.74
CA PHE A 53 9.74 -2.93 -8.53
C PHE A 53 8.60 -2.02 -8.96
N GLY A 54 8.22 -1.07 -8.11
CA GLY A 54 7.13 -0.13 -8.39
C GLY A 54 7.40 1.24 -7.80
N VAL A 55 7.05 2.28 -8.55
CA VAL A 55 7.09 3.68 -8.12
C VAL A 55 5.68 4.25 -8.20
N TYR A 56 5.25 4.93 -7.16
CA TYR A 56 3.89 5.44 -7.00
C TYR A 56 3.95 6.93 -6.73
N ASP A 57 3.53 7.74 -7.71
CA ASP A 57 3.41 9.20 -7.58
C ASP A 57 2.07 9.55 -6.93
N GLY A 58 2.12 10.09 -5.71
CA GLY A 58 0.93 10.46 -4.95
C GLY A 58 0.45 11.86 -5.33
N HIS A 59 -0.86 12.05 -5.42
CA HIS A 59 -1.46 13.37 -5.61
C HIS A 59 -2.64 13.58 -4.67
N GLY A 60 -2.61 14.67 -3.89
CA GLY A 60 -3.66 14.98 -2.91
C GLY A 60 -3.45 14.25 -1.58
N GLY A 61 -2.24 13.73 -1.35
CA GLY A 61 -1.86 13.02 -0.14
C GLY A 61 -1.07 11.74 -0.42
N LYS A 62 -0.25 11.34 0.55
CA LYS A 62 0.64 10.17 0.48
C LYS A 62 -0.02 8.83 0.82
N ALA A 63 -1.31 8.82 1.17
CA ALA A 63 -1.96 7.64 1.74
C ALA A 63 -2.06 6.49 0.72
N VAL A 64 -2.60 6.80 -0.47
CA VAL A 64 -2.82 5.81 -1.54
C VAL A 64 -1.51 5.30 -2.12
N SER A 65 -0.54 6.18 -2.41
CA SER A 65 0.77 5.77 -2.92
C SER A 65 1.48 4.81 -1.96
N LYS A 66 1.44 5.07 -0.65
CA LYS A 66 1.96 4.16 0.38
C LYS A 66 1.18 2.86 0.49
N PHE A 67 -0.15 2.92 0.35
CA PHE A 67 -1.00 1.74 0.35
C PHE A 67 -0.64 0.82 -0.82
N CYS A 68 -0.49 1.39 -2.02
CA CYS A 68 -0.02 0.68 -3.21
C CYS A 68 1.34 0.04 -3.02
N ALA A 69 2.32 0.77 -2.47
CA ALA A 69 3.64 0.23 -2.18
C ALA A 69 3.62 -0.97 -1.21
N ARG A 70 2.65 -1.03 -0.30
CA ARG A 70 2.52 -2.12 0.69
C ARG A 70 1.84 -3.38 0.16
N HIS A 71 0.89 -3.24 -0.77
CA HIS A 71 -0.06 -4.32 -1.06
C HIS A 71 -0.11 -4.76 -2.52
N LEU A 72 0.22 -3.88 -3.49
CA LEU A 72 0.01 -4.20 -4.91
C LEU A 72 0.77 -5.47 -5.33
N HIS A 73 2.04 -5.60 -4.93
CA HIS A 73 2.86 -6.77 -5.26
C HIS A 73 2.28 -8.09 -4.72
N LYS A 74 1.60 -8.05 -3.56
CA LYS A 74 0.92 -9.23 -3.01
C LYS A 74 -0.32 -9.60 -3.81
N GLN A 75 -1.11 -8.60 -4.19
CA GLN A 75 -2.30 -8.81 -5.01
C GLN A 75 -1.95 -9.33 -6.41
N VAL A 76 -0.82 -8.90 -6.98
CA VAL A 76 -0.30 -9.46 -8.24
C VAL A 76 0.03 -10.94 -8.05
N LEU A 77 0.76 -11.31 -7.00
CA LEU A 77 1.13 -12.71 -6.72
C LEU A 77 -0.09 -13.62 -6.55
N ILE A 78 -1.07 -13.19 -5.74
CA ILE A 78 -2.32 -13.93 -5.50
C ILE A 78 -3.08 -14.14 -6.81
N ASN A 79 -3.24 -13.08 -7.60
CA ASN A 79 -3.97 -13.16 -8.86
C ASN A 79 -3.23 -13.97 -9.94
N ASP A 80 -1.90 -14.02 -9.88
CA ASP A 80 -1.08 -14.81 -10.80
C ASP A 80 -1.22 -16.30 -10.56
N ALA A 81 -1.18 -16.72 -9.30
CA ALA A 81 -1.50 -18.08 -8.90
C ALA A 81 -2.91 -18.50 -9.35
N ASN A 82 -3.86 -17.57 -9.32
CA ASN A 82 -5.25 -17.81 -9.70
C ASN A 82 -5.51 -17.70 -11.22
N SER A 83 -4.61 -17.10 -12.00
CA SER A 83 -4.80 -16.83 -13.44
C SER A 83 -3.91 -17.72 -14.33
N SER A 84 -3.45 -18.86 -13.81
CA SER A 84 -2.61 -19.82 -14.56
C SER A 84 -1.33 -19.20 -15.17
N GLY A 85 -0.76 -18.19 -14.51
CA GLY A 85 0.45 -17.48 -14.97
C GLY A 85 0.22 -16.41 -16.05
N ASP A 86 -1.03 -16.02 -16.33
CA ASP A 86 -1.33 -14.91 -17.24
C ASP A 86 -1.11 -13.55 -16.55
N LEU A 87 0.15 -13.14 -16.45
CA LEU A 87 0.59 -11.93 -15.74
C LEU A 87 -0.20 -10.65 -16.11
N PRO A 88 -0.49 -10.34 -17.40
CA PRO A 88 -1.32 -9.19 -17.76
C PRO A 88 -2.70 -9.18 -17.07
N THR A 89 -3.39 -10.31 -17.06
CA THR A 89 -4.70 -10.44 -16.41
C THR A 89 -4.55 -10.37 -14.90
N SER A 90 -3.51 -10.99 -14.34
CA SER A 90 -3.19 -10.95 -12.92
C SER A 90 -2.97 -9.52 -12.42
N LEU A 91 -2.18 -8.75 -13.18
CA LEU A 91 -1.92 -7.34 -12.88
C LEU A 91 -3.21 -6.52 -12.97
N HIS A 92 -4.01 -6.70 -14.02
CA HIS A 92 -5.29 -6.00 -14.17
C HIS A 92 -6.23 -6.25 -12.98
N LYS A 93 -6.41 -7.52 -12.60
CA LYS A 93 -7.19 -7.91 -11.42
C LYS A 93 -6.63 -7.33 -10.13
N ALA A 94 -5.32 -7.33 -9.96
CA ALA A 94 -4.66 -6.76 -8.79
C ALA A 94 -4.96 -5.27 -8.62
N PHE A 95 -4.93 -4.49 -9.71
CA PHE A 95 -5.28 -3.07 -9.65
C PHE A 95 -6.75 -2.85 -9.26
N LEU A 96 -7.68 -3.61 -9.83
CA LEU A 96 -9.10 -3.52 -9.44
C LEU A 96 -9.31 -3.92 -7.98
N ARG A 97 -8.64 -4.99 -7.54
CA ARG A 97 -8.71 -5.46 -6.16
C ARG A 97 -8.16 -4.43 -5.18
N MET A 98 -7.07 -3.75 -5.52
CA MET A 98 -6.52 -2.65 -4.72
C MET A 98 -7.53 -1.52 -4.52
N ASP A 99 -8.27 -1.14 -5.57
CA ASP A 99 -9.34 -0.14 -5.49
C ASP A 99 -10.50 -0.58 -4.59
N GLU A 100 -10.88 -1.85 -4.63
CA GLU A 100 -11.89 -2.42 -3.73
C GLU A 100 -11.42 -2.43 -2.28
N MET A 101 -10.18 -2.87 -2.03
CA MET A 101 -9.58 -2.90 -0.70
C MET A 101 -9.61 -1.51 -0.06
N MET A 102 -9.27 -0.47 -0.82
CA MET A 102 -9.28 0.93 -0.35
C MET A 102 -10.68 1.44 0.01
N LYS A 103 -11.74 0.95 -0.64
CA LYS A 103 -13.14 1.33 -0.34
C LYS A 103 -13.69 0.64 0.90
N GLY A 104 -13.13 -0.51 1.29
CA GLY A 104 -13.55 -1.25 2.49
C GLY A 104 -13.22 -0.53 3.80
N GLN A 105 -13.93 -0.87 4.87
CA GLN A 105 -13.72 -0.29 6.21
C GLN A 105 -12.28 -0.43 6.69
N ARG A 106 -11.66 -1.59 6.44
CA ARG A 106 -10.26 -1.86 6.79
C ARG A 106 -9.29 -1.01 5.96
N GLY A 107 -9.56 -0.86 4.66
CA GLY A 107 -8.76 0.01 3.80
C GLY A 107 -8.83 1.45 4.22
N TRP A 108 -10.03 1.95 4.54
CA TRP A 108 -10.21 3.30 5.09
C TRP A 108 -9.40 3.55 6.35
N ARG A 109 -9.38 2.62 7.31
CA ARG A 109 -8.55 2.75 8.52
C ARG A 109 -7.07 2.85 8.19
N GLU A 110 -6.57 1.94 7.35
CA GLU A 110 -5.14 1.96 6.97
C GLU A 110 -4.79 3.23 6.18
N LEU A 111 -5.66 3.70 5.29
CA LEU A 111 -5.47 4.95 4.55
C LEU A 111 -5.38 6.16 5.47
N THR A 112 -6.26 6.26 6.48
CA THR A 112 -6.18 7.32 7.50
C THR A 112 -4.84 7.27 8.25
N GLU A 113 -4.42 6.08 8.71
CA GLU A 113 -3.13 5.92 9.39
C GLU A 113 -1.92 6.29 8.50
N LEU A 114 -2.00 6.00 7.20
CA LEU A 114 -0.97 6.33 6.22
C LEU A 114 -0.92 7.82 5.88
N GLY A 115 -2.08 8.49 5.87
CA GLY A 115 -2.23 9.93 5.65
C GLY A 115 -1.75 10.78 6.84
N ASP A 116 -2.14 10.41 8.05
CA ASP A 116 -2.19 11.32 9.21
C ASP A 116 -0.94 11.46 10.08
N LYS A 117 0.22 10.93 9.65
CA LYS A 117 1.49 11.25 10.34
C LYS A 117 1.90 12.74 10.24
N GLY A 118 1.04 13.63 9.73
CA GLY A 118 1.33 15.05 9.51
C GLY A 118 0.30 16.07 10.01
N ASN A 119 -0.94 15.71 10.38
CA ASN A 119 -1.95 16.70 10.79
C ASN A 119 -2.97 16.11 11.76
N LYS A 120 -2.78 16.34 13.07
CA LYS A 120 -3.80 16.06 14.11
C LYS A 120 -4.94 17.08 14.03
N ILE A 121 -5.86 16.92 13.07
CA ILE A 121 -7.11 17.70 12.99
C ILE A 121 -8.37 16.83 12.85
N SER A 122 -8.34 15.57 13.28
CA SER A 122 -9.55 14.69 13.31
C SER A 122 -10.00 14.29 14.72
N GLY A 123 -9.47 14.91 15.78
CA GLY A 123 -9.79 14.54 17.17
C GLY A 123 -11.22 14.85 17.66
N MET A 124 -12.16 15.20 16.77
CA MET A 124 -13.54 15.53 17.13
C MET A 124 -14.60 14.72 16.38
N ILE A 125 -14.21 13.87 15.42
CA ILE A 125 -15.15 13.03 14.64
C ILE A 125 -15.07 11.55 15.05
N ASP A 126 -13.96 11.14 15.66
CA ASP A 126 -13.70 9.74 16.07
C ASP A 126 -14.69 9.23 17.13
N ASP A 127 -15.27 10.11 17.95
CA ASP A 127 -16.20 9.75 19.04
C ASP A 127 -17.66 9.57 18.59
N ILE A 128 -18.03 10.03 17.38
CA ILE A 128 -19.43 9.99 16.90
C ILE A 128 -19.72 8.72 16.08
N ILE A 129 -18.70 8.12 15.46
CA ILE A 129 -18.87 7.00 14.52
C ILE A 129 -18.38 5.65 15.10
N TRP A 130 -17.62 5.64 16.20
CA TRP A 130 -17.01 4.41 16.73
C TRP A 130 -17.29 4.19 18.23
N PRO A 131 -17.79 3.00 18.66
CA PRO A 131 -17.97 2.67 20.08
C PRO A 131 -16.61 2.47 20.79
N PRO A 132 -16.56 2.56 22.13
CA PRO A 132 -15.30 2.73 22.86
C PRO A 132 -14.35 1.54 22.72
N LYS A 133 -13.06 1.88 22.72
CA LYS A 133 -11.93 0.94 22.62
C LYS A 133 -11.99 -0.11 23.74
N GLY A 134 -12.30 -1.34 23.37
CA GLY A 134 -11.90 -2.51 24.15
C GLY A 134 -10.39 -2.68 24.01
N GLY A 135 -9.66 -2.52 25.12
CA GLY A 135 -8.24 -2.79 25.15
C GLY A 135 -7.98 -4.29 24.99
N ASP A 136 -7.10 -4.64 24.07
CA ASP A 136 -6.06 -5.61 24.38
C ASP A 136 -4.87 -5.39 23.45
N SER A 137 -3.68 -5.40 24.05
CA SER A 137 -2.41 -5.37 23.35
C SER A 137 -2.12 -6.79 22.87
N ASP A 138 -2.52 -7.13 21.65
CA ASP A 138 -1.98 -8.33 21.01
C ASP A 138 -1.85 -8.18 19.50
N LYS A 139 -0.72 -8.69 19.00
CA LYS A 139 -0.27 -8.60 17.61
C LYS A 139 -1.18 -9.41 16.70
N ILE A 140 -2.27 -8.83 16.23
CA ILE A 140 -3.04 -9.42 15.14
C ILE A 140 -2.48 -8.87 13.82
N ARG A 141 -1.52 -9.60 13.25
CA ARG A 141 -1.20 -9.50 11.81
C ARG A 141 -2.35 -10.16 11.07
N GLU A 142 -3.49 -9.47 11.02
CA GLU A 142 -4.64 -9.90 10.21
C GLU A 142 -4.19 -9.81 8.76
N ASP A 143 -3.99 -10.95 8.11
CA ASP A 143 -3.51 -10.99 6.74
C ASP A 143 -4.59 -10.46 5.81
N TRP A 144 -4.21 -9.77 4.73
CA TRP A 144 -5.15 -9.45 3.64
C TRP A 144 -5.46 -10.70 2.81
N ASP A 145 -4.77 -11.81 3.09
CA ASP A 145 -4.76 -13.05 2.32
C ASP A 145 -5.94 -14.00 2.66
N THR A 146 -6.68 -13.79 3.76
CA THR A 146 -7.71 -14.72 4.26
C THR A 146 -9.15 -14.39 3.87
N GLU A 147 -9.43 -13.26 3.23
CA GLU A 147 -10.80 -12.86 2.91
C GLU A 147 -11.41 -13.58 1.69
N GLU A 148 -10.63 -14.27 0.85
CA GLU A 148 -11.16 -14.92 -0.36
C GLU A 148 -11.72 -16.34 -0.21
N VAL A 149 -11.69 -16.96 0.98
CA VAL A 149 -12.15 -18.37 1.12
C VAL A 149 -13.55 -18.54 1.72
N LYS A 150 -14.21 -17.46 2.18
CA LYS A 150 -15.50 -17.60 2.91
C LYS A 150 -16.77 -17.45 2.09
N HIS A 151 -16.71 -17.21 0.78
CA HIS A 151 -17.91 -17.02 -0.03
C HIS A 151 -18.29 -18.14 -1.01
N LEU A 152 -17.67 -19.33 -0.93
CA LEU A 152 -18.01 -20.45 -1.81
C LEU A 152 -18.25 -21.78 -1.08
N PHE A 153 -19.04 -21.78 0.00
CA PHE A 153 -19.66 -23.00 0.51
C PHE A 153 -21.06 -22.71 1.06
N CYS A 154 -22.04 -22.59 0.16
CA CYS A 154 -23.42 -22.98 0.46
C CYS A 154 -24.24 -23.09 -0.84
N TYR A 155 -24.35 -24.29 -1.39
CA TYR A 155 -25.55 -24.71 -2.09
C TYR A 155 -25.91 -26.09 -1.54
N PRO A 156 -27.08 -26.27 -0.89
CA PRO A 156 -27.57 -27.61 -0.61
C PRO A 156 -28.08 -28.23 -1.92
N SER A 157 -27.90 -29.55 -1.96
CA SER A 157 -28.39 -30.54 -2.94
C SER A 157 -29.83 -30.38 -3.36
#